data_AF-A0A3M1XRM4-F1
#
_entry.id   AF-A0A3M1XRM4-F1
#
_cell.length_a   1.000
_cell.length_b   1.000
_cell.length_c   1.000
_cell.angle_alpha   90.00
_cell.angle_beta   90.00
_cell.angle_gamma   90.00
#
_symmetry.space_group_name_H-M   'P 1'
#
loop_
_entity.id
_entity.type
_entity.pdbx_description
1 polymer ?
#
loop_
_entity_poly.entity_id
_entity_poly.type
_entity_poly.pdbx_seq_one_letter_code
_entity_poly.pdbx_strand_id
1 'polypeptide(L)'
;MLACRGDFLVIPAQGQLDEQVLATPEGLDALLIGAYAMLDGVAAEGGFGWESAASNWLYGSVRGLEANPGSDAGDSSTMPAVYAAVHVDPVDLWLPIPQREIDLSQGRLTQNR
;
A
#
# COMPACT_ATOMS: atom_id res chain seq x y z
N MET A 1 12.57 -37.95 -47.32
CA MET A 1 12.83 -37.36 -46.00
C MET A 1 11.94 -36.13 -45.86
N LEU A 2 10.88 -36.25 -45.06
CA LEU A 2 10.02 -35.12 -44.71
C LEU A 2 10.68 -34.47 -43.48
N ALA A 3 11.63 -33.58 -43.69
CA ALA A 3 12.26 -32.86 -42.58
C ALA A 3 11.23 -31.87 -42.00
N CYS A 4 11.16 -31.78 -40.67
CA CYS A 4 10.35 -30.78 -39.98
C CYS A 4 10.69 -29.37 -40.51
N ARG A 5 9.68 -28.51 -40.68
CA ARG A 5 9.92 -27.09 -41.04
C ARG A 5 10.86 -26.47 -40.02
N GLY A 6 11.80 -25.64 -40.48
CA GLY A 6 12.81 -24.97 -39.63
C GLY A 6 12.21 -24.15 -38.48
N ASP A 7 10.95 -23.75 -38.64
CA ASP A 7 10.22 -22.91 -37.69
C ASP A 7 9.55 -23.72 -36.57
N PHE A 8 9.63 -25.05 -36.59
CA PHE A 8 9.04 -25.92 -35.56
C PHE A 8 9.56 -25.62 -34.14
N LEU A 9 10.79 -25.11 -34.04
CA LEU A 9 11.42 -24.75 -32.77
C LEU A 9 11.22 -23.26 -32.40
N VAL A 10 10.58 -22.48 -33.27
CA VAL A 10 10.28 -21.06 -33.01
C VAL A 10 8.88 -20.97 -32.40
N ILE A 11 8.81 -21.22 -31.10
CA ILE A 11 7.59 -21.07 -30.32
C ILE A 11 7.70 -19.73 -29.58
N PRO A 12 6.82 -18.76 -29.83
CA PRO A 12 6.83 -17.51 -29.07
C PRO A 12 6.55 -17.80 -27.60
N ALA A 13 7.19 -17.06 -26.70
CA ALA A 13 6.98 -17.19 -25.26
C ALA A 13 5.51 -16.92 -24.93
N GLN A 14 4.80 -17.94 -24.45
CA GLN A 14 3.39 -17.81 -24.08
C GLN A 14 3.26 -17.11 -22.72
N GLY A 15 2.33 -16.15 -22.63
CA GLY A 15 2.12 -15.38 -21.41
C GLY A 15 3.20 -14.33 -21.12
N GLN A 16 4.11 -14.09 -22.07
CA GLN A 16 5.06 -12.99 -22.01
C GLN A 16 4.72 -11.92 -23.04
N LEU A 17 5.08 -10.69 -22.71
CA LEU A 17 4.86 -9.52 -23.54
C LEU A 17 6.00 -9.40 -24.55
N ASP A 18 5.67 -9.40 -25.83
CA ASP A 18 6.64 -9.24 -26.93
C ASP A 18 6.65 -7.79 -27.41
N GLU A 19 7.83 -7.30 -27.78
CA GLU A 19 8.01 -5.90 -28.20
C GLU A 19 7.22 -5.59 -29.48
N GLN A 20 7.06 -6.58 -30.37
CA GLN A 20 6.27 -6.42 -31.60
C GLN A 20 4.77 -6.25 -31.31
N VAL A 21 4.28 -6.82 -30.21
CA VAL A 21 2.88 -6.67 -29.76
C VAL A 21 2.66 -5.26 -29.19
N LEU A 22 3.65 -4.73 -28.47
CA LEU A 22 3.63 -3.39 -27.90
C LEU A 22 3.83 -2.27 -28.93
N ALA A 23 4.54 -2.54 -30.02
CA ALA A 23 4.82 -1.57 -31.08
C ALA A 23 3.61 -1.30 -32.00
N THR A 24 2.40 -1.33 -31.44
CA THR A 24 1.13 -0.99 -32.11
C THR A 24 0.44 0.14 -31.33
N PRO A 25 -0.39 0.98 -31.97
CA PRO A 25 -1.14 2.02 -31.26
C PRO A 25 -1.95 1.46 -30.07
N GLU A 26 -2.59 0.31 -30.26
CA GLU A 26 -3.37 -0.38 -29.22
C GLU A 26 -2.49 -0.92 -28.10
N GLY A 27 -1.31 -1.47 -28.44
CA GLY A 27 -0.34 -1.96 -27.48
C GLY A 27 0.24 -0.84 -26.59
N LEU A 28 0.53 0.32 -27.18
CA LEU A 28 1.00 1.50 -26.44
C LEU A 28 -0.09 2.06 -25.51
N ASP A 29 -1.35 2.10 -25.95
CA ASP A 29 -2.46 2.56 -25.13
C ASP A 29 -2.70 1.61 -23.93
N ALA A 30 -2.70 0.30 -24.19
CA ALA A 30 -2.81 -0.71 -23.15
C ALA A 30 -1.65 -0.65 -22.14
N LEU A 31 -0.42 -0.42 -22.62
CA LEU A 31 0.76 -0.23 -21.76
C LEU A 31 0.62 1.00 -20.88
N LEU A 32 0.16 2.13 -21.44
CA LEU A 32 -0.05 3.37 -20.70
C LEU A 32 -1.12 3.19 -19.62
N ILE A 33 -2.27 2.60 -19.97
CA ILE A 33 -3.35 2.30 -19.04
C ILE A 33 -2.85 1.40 -17.90
N GLY A 34 -2.12 0.32 -18.24
CA GLY A 34 -1.53 -0.59 -17.26
C GLY A 34 -0.55 0.12 -16.32
N ALA A 35 0.32 0.97 -16.86
CA ALA A 35 1.28 1.73 -16.06
C ALA A 35 0.60 2.66 -15.04
N TYR A 36 -0.49 3.33 -15.43
CA TYR A 36 -1.25 4.19 -14.53
C TYR A 36 -2.13 3.39 -13.55
N ALA A 37 -2.65 2.23 -13.96
CA ALA A 37 -3.42 1.34 -13.09
C ALA A 37 -2.59 0.80 -11.92
N MET A 38 -1.27 0.71 -12.08
CA MET A 38 -0.35 0.27 -11.01
C MET A 38 -0.14 1.33 -9.92
N LEU A 39 -0.49 2.60 -10.17
CA LEU A 39 -0.15 3.70 -9.25
C LEU A 39 -0.87 3.60 -7.91
N ASP A 40 -2.05 2.98 -7.85
CA ASP A 40 -2.79 2.78 -6.62
C ASP A 40 -2.24 1.65 -5.73
N GLY A 41 -1.29 0.86 -6.23
CA GLY A 41 -0.64 -0.23 -5.51
C GLY A 41 -1.50 -1.50 -5.35
N VAL A 42 -2.72 -1.53 -5.91
CA VAL A 42 -3.65 -2.67 -5.81
C VAL A 42 -3.38 -3.70 -6.90
N ALA A 43 -3.05 -3.24 -8.11
CA ALA A 43 -2.85 -4.10 -9.27
C ALA A 43 -1.52 -4.87 -9.29
N ALA A 44 -0.63 -4.65 -8.31
CA ALA A 44 0.65 -5.34 -8.22
C ALA A 44 0.49 -6.80 -7.77
N GLU A 45 1.33 -7.70 -8.29
CA GLU A 45 1.49 -9.05 -7.76
C GLU A 45 1.87 -8.99 -6.27
N GLY A 46 1.01 -9.53 -5.40
CA GLY A 46 1.16 -9.42 -3.94
C GLY A 46 0.78 -8.05 -3.37
N GLY A 47 0.02 -7.25 -4.12
CA GLY A 47 -0.41 -5.90 -3.74
C GLY A 47 -0.99 -5.85 -2.33
N PHE A 48 -0.46 -4.96 -1.51
CA PHE A 48 -0.87 -4.82 -0.12
C PHE A 48 -2.27 -4.19 0.00
N GLY A 49 -2.80 -3.58 -1.06
CA GLY A 49 -4.12 -2.95 -1.03
C GLY A 49 -4.03 -1.53 -0.47
N TRP A 50 -4.79 -1.25 0.59
CA TRP A 50 -4.90 0.11 1.15
C TRP A 50 -3.57 0.62 1.73
N GLU A 51 -2.69 -0.29 2.20
CA GLU A 51 -1.36 0.00 2.72
C GLU A 51 -0.39 0.49 1.62
N SER A 52 -0.66 0.17 0.35
CA SER A 52 0.22 0.48 -0.79
C SER A 52 -0.26 1.68 -1.61
N ALA A 53 -1.24 2.43 -1.12
CA ALA A 53 -1.74 3.61 -1.82
C ALA A 53 -0.60 4.55 -2.23
N ALA A 54 -0.72 5.21 -3.40
CA ALA A 54 0.31 6.07 -3.98
C ALA A 54 0.89 7.13 -3.02
N SER A 55 0.06 7.63 -2.09
CA SER A 55 0.48 8.61 -1.08
C SER A 55 1.48 8.05 -0.08
N ASN A 56 1.52 6.72 0.07
CA ASN A 56 2.23 6.00 1.10
C ASN A 56 1.96 6.57 2.50
N TRP A 57 0.76 7.11 2.71
CA TRP A 57 0.43 7.97 3.84
C TRP A 57 0.66 7.30 5.21
N LEU A 58 0.43 5.98 5.28
CA LEU A 58 0.68 5.21 6.50
C LEU A 58 2.17 5.19 6.89
N TYR A 59 3.07 5.10 5.92
CA TYR A 59 4.50 5.00 6.17
C TYR A 59 5.24 6.35 6.06
N GLY A 60 4.68 7.31 5.34
CA GLY A 60 5.19 8.66 5.19
C GLY A 60 4.65 9.58 6.28
N SER A 61 3.39 9.98 6.16
CA SER A 61 2.80 11.03 7.01
C SER A 61 2.49 10.56 8.43
N VAL A 62 1.95 9.36 8.60
CA VAL A 62 1.62 8.82 9.94
C VAL A 62 2.89 8.52 10.73
N ARG A 63 3.87 7.83 10.13
CA ARG A 63 5.20 7.63 10.78
C ARG A 63 5.98 8.93 10.92
N GLY A 64 5.75 9.88 10.02
CA GLY A 64 6.36 11.21 9.99
C GLY A 64 5.73 12.21 10.96
N LEU A 65 4.74 11.81 11.75
CA LEU A 65 4.07 12.62 12.77
C LEU A 65 3.31 13.85 12.24
N GLU A 66 3.05 13.91 10.93
CA GLU A 66 2.32 15.01 10.29
C GLU A 66 0.86 14.65 9.96
N ALA A 67 0.46 13.39 10.18
CA ALA A 67 -0.91 12.92 10.05
C ALA A 67 -1.25 11.82 11.06
N ASN A 68 -2.55 11.61 11.30
CA ASN A 68 -3.08 10.55 12.15
C ASN A 68 -3.89 9.56 11.30
N PRO A 69 -3.79 8.24 11.53
CA PRO A 69 -4.64 7.24 10.89
C PRO A 69 -6.14 7.52 10.98
N GLY A 70 -6.61 8.14 12.07
CA GLY A 70 -8.03 8.48 12.25
C GLY A 70 -8.96 7.28 12.40
N SER A 71 -8.39 6.09 12.60
CA SER A 71 -8.99 4.77 12.66
C SER A 71 -8.55 4.08 13.95
N ASP A 72 -9.30 3.08 14.43
CA ASP A 72 -8.97 2.36 15.66
C ASP A 72 -8.38 0.96 15.40
N ALA A 73 -7.88 0.32 16.46
CA ALA A 73 -7.25 -1.00 16.36
C ALA A 73 -8.23 -2.13 15.94
N GLY A 74 -9.54 -1.87 15.89
CA GLY A 74 -10.56 -2.80 15.40
C GLY A 74 -10.71 -2.79 13.88
N ASP A 75 -10.31 -1.69 13.22
CA ASP A 75 -10.47 -1.52 11.77
C ASP A 75 -9.45 -2.35 10.96
N SER A 76 -8.25 -2.57 11.50
CA SER A 76 -7.31 -3.55 10.96
C SER A 76 -6.29 -4.03 12.00
N SER A 77 -5.88 -5.30 11.88
CA SER A 77 -4.86 -5.89 12.75
C SER A 77 -3.43 -5.45 12.43
N THR A 78 -3.19 -4.97 11.20
CA THR A 78 -1.86 -4.57 10.72
C THR A 78 -1.48 -3.16 11.14
N MET A 79 -2.45 -2.24 11.22
CA MET A 79 -2.22 -0.82 11.52
C MET A 79 -1.47 -0.60 12.85
N PRO A 80 -1.89 -1.21 13.99
CA PRO A 80 -1.20 -1.01 15.28
C PRO A 80 0.30 -1.27 15.25
N ALA A 81 0.74 -2.27 14.48
CA ALA A 81 2.15 -2.61 14.37
C ALA A 81 2.97 -1.53 13.65
N VAL A 82 2.36 -0.79 12.72
CA VAL A 82 3.06 0.22 11.91
C VAL A 82 3.37 1.48 12.71
N TYR A 83 2.47 1.98 13.57
CA TYR A 83 2.71 3.20 14.36
C TYR A 83 3.23 2.98 15.79
N ALA A 84 3.23 1.75 16.32
CA ALA A 84 3.75 1.45 17.67
C ALA A 84 5.23 1.84 17.90
N ALA A 85 6.02 1.98 16.82
CA ALA A 85 7.43 2.37 16.91
C ALA A 85 7.69 3.89 16.82
N VAL A 86 6.67 4.75 17.01
CA VAL A 86 6.86 6.21 17.10
C VAL A 86 6.79 6.64 18.57
N HIS A 87 7.75 7.44 19.03
CA HIS A 87 7.64 8.12 20.32
C HIS A 87 6.58 9.20 20.21
N VAL A 88 5.38 8.87 20.67
CA VAL A 88 4.27 9.81 20.81
C VAL A 88 4.41 10.52 22.14
N ASP A 89 4.45 11.86 22.10
CA ASP A 89 4.30 12.64 23.31
C ASP A 89 2.89 12.40 23.89
N PRO A 90 2.64 12.69 25.18
CA PRO A 90 1.33 12.49 25.79
C PRO A 90 0.16 13.18 25.07
N VAL A 91 0.45 14.19 24.25
CA VAL A 91 -0.50 14.90 23.40
C VAL A 91 -0.81 14.18 22.09
N ASP A 92 0.06 13.27 21.65
CA ASP A 92 -0.07 12.48 20.43
C ASP A 92 -0.66 11.08 20.69
N LEU A 93 -0.86 10.73 21.96
CA LEU A 93 -1.58 9.53 22.39
C LEU A 93 -3.09 9.71 22.20
N TRP A 94 -3.58 9.39 21.00
CA TRP A 94 -5.00 9.19 20.77
C TRP A 94 -5.45 7.85 21.35
N LEU A 95 -5.55 7.77 22.69
CA LEU A 95 -6.35 6.74 23.32
C LEU A 95 -7.83 7.11 23.11
N PRO A 96 -8.72 6.15 22.78
CA PRO A 96 -10.17 6.36 22.74
C PRO A 96 -10.75 6.51 24.15
N ILE A 97 -10.02 7.16 25.07
CA ILE A 97 -10.53 7.60 26.35
C ILE A 97 -11.24 8.91 26.06
N PRO A 98 -12.55 9.02 26.35
CA PRO A 98 -13.23 10.30 26.23
C PRO A 98 -12.45 11.35 27.01
N GLN A 99 -12.11 12.47 26.35
CA GLN A 99 -11.27 13.56 26.86
C GLN A 99 -11.70 14.14 28.23
N ARG A 100 -12.88 13.74 28.73
CA ARG A 100 -13.41 14.09 30.07
C ARG A 100 -12.79 13.29 31.22
N GLU A 101 -12.00 12.25 30.94
CA GLU A 101 -11.41 11.37 31.97
C GLU A 101 -9.88 11.53 32.11
N ILE A 102 -9.31 12.57 31.50
CA ILE A 102 -7.86 12.82 31.50
C ILE A 102 -7.55 13.98 32.46
N ASP A 103 -7.06 13.67 33.66
CA ASP A 103 -6.56 14.69 34.59
C ASP A 103 -5.12 15.07 34.23
N LEU A 104 -4.97 16.27 33.66
CA LEU A 104 -3.69 16.83 33.22
C LEU A 104 -2.98 17.66 34.30
N SER A 105 -3.54 17.78 35.50
CA SER A 105 -2.99 18.65 36.56
C SER A 105 -1.71 18.13 37.21
N GLN A 106 -1.43 16.82 37.09
CA GLN A 106 -0.31 16.15 37.77
C GLN A 106 0.63 15.39 36.82
N GLY A 107 0.48 15.55 35.49
CA GLY A 107 1.40 14.97 34.50
C GLY A 107 1.41 13.43 34.44
N ARG A 108 0.35 12.76 34.92
CA ARG A 108 0.23 11.29 34.88
C ARG A 108 -1.14 10.85 34.38
N LEU A 109 -1.16 9.96 33.39
CA LEU A 109 -2.37 9.31 32.88
C LEU A 109 -2.90 8.34 33.95
N THR A 110 -4.01 8.68 34.60
CA THR A 110 -4.74 7.76 35.48
C THR A 110 -6.15 7.57 34.96
N GLN A 111 -6.46 6.35 34.51
CA GLN A 111 -7.80 5.94 34.10
C GLN A 111 -8.64 5.70 35.36
N ASN A 112 -9.59 6.58 35.64
CA ASN A 112 -10.63 6.29 36.64
C ASN A 112 -11.61 5.31 36.00
N ARG A 113 -11.80 4.16 36.66
CA ARG A 113 -12.83 3.18 36.29
C ARG A 113 -14.21 3.68 36.72
#